data_AF-A0AAD6X9P4-F1
#
_entry.id   AF-A0AAD6X9P4-F1
#
_cell.length_a   1.000
_cell.length_b   1.000
_cell.length_c   1.000
_cell.angle_alpha   90.00
_cell.angle_beta   90.00
_cell.angle_gamma   90.00
#
_symmetry.space_group_name_H-M   'P 1'
#
loop_
_entity.id
_entity.type
_entity.pdbx_description
1 polymer ?
#
loop_
_entity_poly.entity_id
_entity_poly.type
_entity_poly.pdbx_seq_one_letter_code
_entity_poly.pdbx_strand_id
1 'polypeptide(L)'
;MLHGMGETNKHWHDLVRARGLEVQFPHLKFVFPEAPSRRITLVNGPPMSAWFDVVCLLTTNDVRGGTHDEAGLHAGCAFLEQLVQAESVDVPLENILLVGYSQGGALALFAASKMKTFVGGVFAISSYMPMVQQVRQELESERASDEARRTTTFRLAHGTNDPSVKFSWAKWTEETLRAGGCDVRLISY
;
A
#
# COMPACT_ATOMS: atom_id res chain seq x y z
N MET A 1 -2.46 9.60 1.80
CA MET A 1 -2.11 8.76 2.95
C MET A 1 -3.27 7.82 3.26
N LEU A 2 -3.04 6.52 3.15
CA LEU A 2 -4.04 5.47 3.31
C LEU A 2 -3.97 4.89 4.72
N HIS A 3 -5.10 4.93 5.43
CA HIS A 3 -5.19 4.49 6.83
C HIS A 3 -5.28 2.96 6.94
N GLY A 4 -5.05 2.43 8.15
CA GLY A 4 -5.20 1.02 8.47
C GLY A 4 -6.67 0.59 8.57
N MET A 5 -6.89 -0.73 8.61
CA MET A 5 -8.21 -1.31 8.83
C MET A 5 -8.78 -0.85 10.17
N GLY A 6 -10.05 -0.40 10.18
CA GLY A 6 -10.75 0.09 11.36
C GLY A 6 -10.40 1.52 11.76
N GLU A 7 -9.46 2.18 11.08
CA GLU A 7 -9.14 3.60 11.28
C GLU A 7 -10.00 4.51 10.37
N THR A 8 -9.78 5.82 10.47
CA THR A 8 -10.42 6.83 9.61
C THR A 8 -9.37 7.78 9.07
N ASN A 9 -9.68 8.47 7.98
CA ASN A 9 -8.86 9.52 7.41
C ASN A 9 -8.60 10.67 8.41
N LYS A 10 -9.58 10.96 9.27
CA LYS A 10 -9.50 12.02 10.28
C LYS A 10 -8.36 11.77 11.26
N HIS A 11 -8.17 10.52 11.70
CA HIS A 11 -7.05 10.18 12.59
C HIS A 11 -5.69 10.52 11.96
N TRP A 12 -5.52 10.27 10.66
CA TRP A 12 -4.29 10.58 9.94
C TRP A 12 -4.10 12.07 9.69
N HIS A 13 -5.17 12.76 9.32
CA HIS A 13 -5.17 14.21 9.19
C HIS A 13 -4.78 14.88 10.52
N ASP A 14 -5.39 14.47 11.64
CA ASP A 14 -5.09 15.00 12.96
C ASP A 14 -3.64 14.70 13.39
N LEU A 15 -3.11 13.52 13.06
CA LEU A 15 -1.72 13.17 13.31
C LEU A 15 -0.75 14.09 12.55
N VAL A 16 -0.99 14.31 11.25
CA VAL A 16 -0.17 15.20 10.41
C VAL A 16 -0.18 16.62 10.95
N ARG A 17 -1.35 17.12 11.37
CA ARG A 17 -1.51 18.44 11.98
C ARG A 17 -0.82 18.55 13.34
N ALA A 18 -1.00 17.58 14.23
CA ALA A 18 -0.39 17.57 15.55
C ALA A 18 1.15 17.53 15.50
N ARG A 19 1.71 16.92 14.44
CA ARG A 19 3.15 16.90 14.17
C ARG A 19 3.65 18.15 13.43
N GLY A 20 2.77 19.09 13.07
CA GLY A 20 3.11 20.32 12.37
C GLY A 20 3.67 20.07 10.97
N LEU A 21 3.36 18.94 10.33
CA LEU A 21 3.97 18.57 9.06
C LEU A 21 3.52 19.47 7.91
N GLU A 22 2.29 19.97 7.94
CA GLU A 22 1.80 20.95 6.95
C GLU A 22 2.56 22.28 7.02
N VAL A 23 3.01 22.67 8.23
CA VAL A 23 3.81 23.87 8.43
C VAL A 23 5.27 23.64 8.05
N GLN A 24 5.82 22.46 8.36
CA GLN A 24 7.19 22.09 8.01
C GLN A 24 7.35 21.89 6.49
N PHE A 25 6.31 21.39 5.82
CA PHE A 25 6.32 21.07 4.40
C PHE A 25 5.16 21.77 3.66
N PRO A 26 5.18 23.11 3.57
CA PRO A 26 4.07 23.89 3.01
C PRO A 26 3.86 23.68 1.50
N HIS A 27 4.82 23.05 0.83
CA HIS A 27 4.78 22.70 -0.59
C HIS A 27 4.15 21.31 -0.85
N LEU A 28 3.83 20.55 0.21
CA LEU A 28 3.17 19.25 0.08
C LEU A 28 1.66 19.40 0.22
N LYS A 29 0.93 18.78 -0.71
CA LYS A 29 -0.51 18.56 -0.60
C LYS A 29 -0.76 17.20 0.06
N PHE A 30 -1.37 17.19 1.24
CA PHE A 30 -1.76 15.96 1.92
C PHE A 30 -3.19 15.57 1.55
N VAL A 31 -3.36 14.36 1.00
CA VAL A 31 -4.68 13.80 0.66
C VAL A 31 -4.97 12.59 1.55
N PHE A 32 -6.11 12.60 2.23
CA PHE A 32 -6.53 11.53 3.17
C PHE A 32 -7.86 10.90 2.71
N PRO A 33 -7.83 9.93 1.78
CA PRO A 33 -9.04 9.23 1.38
C PRO A 33 -9.57 8.35 2.51
N GLU A 34 -10.89 8.17 2.56
CA GLU A 34 -11.58 7.29 3.51
C GLU A 34 -11.92 5.96 2.84
N ALA A 35 -11.65 4.85 3.52
CA ALA A 35 -12.07 3.54 3.04
C ALA A 35 -13.58 3.34 3.25
N PRO A 36 -14.28 2.57 2.39
CA PRO A 36 -15.68 2.29 2.60
C PRO A 36 -15.88 1.39 3.83
N SER A 37 -17.04 1.54 4.48
CA SER A 37 -17.46 0.63 5.54
C SER A 37 -17.82 -0.73 4.94
N ARG A 38 -17.14 -1.80 5.39
CA ARG A 38 -17.39 -3.17 4.95
C ARG A 38 -17.18 -4.17 6.08
N ARG A 39 -17.76 -5.36 5.93
CA ARG A 39 -17.48 -6.48 6.84
C ARG A 39 -16.10 -7.05 6.54
N ILE A 40 -15.41 -7.48 7.60
CA ILE A 40 -14.12 -8.17 7.51
C ILE A 40 -14.32 -9.61 7.93
N THR A 41 -14.10 -10.53 6.99
CA THR A 41 -14.34 -11.97 7.16
C THR A 41 -13.51 -12.53 8.31
N LEU A 42 -12.23 -12.15 8.43
CA LEU A 42 -11.34 -12.59 9.51
C LEU A 42 -11.83 -12.17 10.91
N VAL A 43 -12.39 -10.97 11.03
CA VAL A 43 -12.82 -10.42 12.33
C VAL A 43 -14.20 -10.97 12.72
N ASN A 44 -15.02 -11.38 11.75
CA ASN A 44 -16.39 -11.87 11.95
C ASN A 44 -17.23 -10.95 12.86
N GLY A 45 -17.19 -9.64 12.58
CA GLY A 45 -17.80 -8.59 13.40
C GLY A 45 -18.67 -7.61 12.62
N PRO A 46 -19.09 -6.50 13.27
CA PRO A 46 -19.73 -5.38 12.60
C PRO A 46 -18.87 -4.80 11.46
N PRO A 47 -19.48 -4.14 10.45
CA PRO A 47 -18.71 -3.42 9.43
C PRO A 47 -17.78 -2.36 10.04
N MET A 48 -16.60 -2.21 9.45
CA MET A 48 -15.61 -1.19 9.80
C MET A 48 -14.96 -0.63 8.54
N SER A 49 -14.22 0.48 8.68
CA SER A 49 -13.53 1.09 7.56
C SER A 49 -12.42 0.17 7.04
N ALA A 50 -12.49 -0.24 5.78
CA ALA A 50 -11.52 -1.14 5.18
C ALA A 50 -11.42 -1.01 3.66
N TRP A 51 -10.20 -1.15 3.14
CA TRP A 51 -9.87 -1.02 1.71
C TRP A 51 -10.23 -2.26 0.90
N PHE A 52 -10.08 -3.43 1.49
CA PHE A 52 -10.42 -4.75 0.94
C PHE A 52 -10.80 -5.69 2.09
N ASP A 53 -11.51 -6.77 1.80
CA ASP A 53 -11.81 -7.79 2.80
C ASP A 53 -10.55 -8.58 3.17
N VAL A 54 -10.40 -8.84 4.47
CA VAL A 54 -9.31 -9.68 4.99
C VAL A 54 -9.94 -11.03 5.30
N VAL A 55 -9.78 -11.98 4.39
CA VAL A 55 -10.38 -13.33 4.50
C VAL A 55 -9.60 -14.20 5.48
N CYS A 56 -8.27 -14.13 5.42
CA CYS A 56 -7.38 -14.81 6.35
C CYS A 56 -6.06 -14.03 6.45
N LEU A 57 -5.68 -13.60 7.65
CA LEU A 57 -4.26 -13.32 7.94
C LEU A 57 -3.61 -14.68 8.18
N LEU A 58 -3.36 -15.36 7.07
CA LEU A 58 -2.80 -16.69 6.90
C LEU A 58 -2.26 -17.32 8.18
N THR A 59 -3.05 -18.23 8.73
CA THR A 59 -2.78 -19.07 9.91
C THR A 59 -1.51 -19.92 9.80
N THR A 60 -0.75 -19.78 8.71
CA THR A 60 0.43 -20.58 8.34
C THR A 60 1.75 -19.80 8.40
N ASN A 61 1.78 -18.56 8.91
CA ASN A 61 2.93 -17.64 8.79
C ASN A 61 3.27 -17.23 7.35
N ASP A 62 2.51 -17.66 6.34
CA ASP A 62 2.87 -17.53 4.93
C ASP A 62 1.84 -16.72 4.14
N VAL A 63 2.17 -15.47 3.79
CA VAL A 63 1.34 -14.58 2.94
C VAL A 63 1.26 -14.99 1.48
N ARG A 64 1.96 -16.07 1.09
CA ARG A 64 2.08 -16.49 -0.30
C ARG A 64 0.94 -17.40 -0.76
N GLY A 65 0.24 -18.09 0.15
CA GLY A 65 -0.69 -19.17 -0.19
C GLY A 65 -2.15 -18.96 0.24
N GLY A 66 -2.56 -17.73 0.53
CA GLY A 66 -3.89 -17.48 1.09
C GLY A 66 -4.94 -17.00 0.12
N THR A 67 -6.19 -17.15 0.54
CA THR A 67 -7.32 -16.51 -0.10
C THR A 67 -7.25 -15.01 0.15
N HIS A 68 -7.11 -14.24 -0.92
CA HIS A 68 -7.18 -12.78 -0.92
C HIS A 68 -8.53 -12.33 -1.50
N ASP A 69 -9.03 -11.19 -1.04
CA ASP A 69 -10.12 -10.47 -1.71
C ASP A 69 -9.58 -9.79 -2.97
N GLU A 70 -9.36 -10.57 -4.03
CA GLU A 70 -8.82 -10.06 -5.29
C GLU A 70 -9.72 -8.94 -5.85
N ALA A 71 -11.04 -9.13 -5.81
CA ALA A 71 -11.99 -8.14 -6.29
C ALA A 71 -11.89 -6.82 -5.53
N GLY A 72 -11.81 -6.86 -4.20
CA GLY A 72 -11.64 -5.66 -3.37
C GLY A 72 -10.28 -5.00 -3.56
N LEU A 73 -9.20 -5.76 -3.72
CA LEU A 73 -7.87 -5.24 -4.03
C LEU A 73 -7.85 -4.51 -5.39
N HIS A 74 -8.45 -5.11 -6.42
CA HIS A 74 -8.57 -4.48 -7.74
C HIS A 74 -9.48 -3.24 -7.71
N ALA A 75 -10.57 -3.27 -6.94
CA ALA A 75 -11.43 -2.09 -6.76
C ALA A 75 -10.67 -0.95 -6.05
N GLY A 76 -9.90 -1.25 -5.00
CA GLY A 76 -9.04 -0.27 -4.34
C GLY A 76 -7.94 0.27 -5.25
N CYS A 77 -7.36 -0.58 -6.10
CA CYS A 77 -6.40 -0.18 -7.12
C CYS A 77 -7.03 0.80 -8.12
N ALA A 78 -8.23 0.52 -8.62
CA ALA A 78 -8.95 1.42 -9.53
C ALA A 78 -9.29 2.77 -8.87
N PHE A 79 -9.65 2.76 -7.59
CA PHE A 79 -9.84 3.97 -6.81
C PHE A 79 -8.56 4.81 -6.72
N LEU A 80 -7.42 4.18 -6.42
CA LEU A 80 -6.14 4.89 -6.36
C LEU A 80 -5.67 5.39 -7.72
N GLU A 81 -5.90 4.64 -8.80
CA GLU A 81 -5.63 5.07 -10.17
C GLU A 81 -6.41 6.36 -10.49
N GLN A 82 -7.71 6.40 -10.19
CA GLN A 82 -8.52 7.60 -10.41
C GLN A 82 -8.07 8.77 -9.55
N LEU A 83 -7.72 8.52 -8.29
CA LEU A 83 -7.24 9.57 -7.39
C LEU A 83 -5.90 10.15 -7.86
N VAL A 84 -4.95 9.30 -8.25
CA VAL A 84 -3.66 9.71 -8.80
C VAL A 84 -3.85 10.50 -10.09
N GLN A 85 -4.71 10.04 -11.00
CA GLN A 85 -5.01 10.76 -12.24
C GLN A 85 -5.63 12.14 -11.97
N ALA A 86 -6.56 12.25 -11.02
CA ALA A 86 -7.16 13.53 -10.65
C ALA A 86 -6.11 14.50 -10.09
N GLU A 87 -5.22 14.02 -9.23
CA GLU A 87 -4.13 14.81 -8.66
C GLU A 87 -3.04 15.17 -9.70
N SER A 88 -2.87 14.32 -10.72
CA SER A 88 -1.88 14.53 -11.78
C SER A 88 -2.16 15.73 -12.69
N VAL A 89 -3.36 16.31 -12.60
CA VAL A 89 -3.71 17.56 -13.29
C VAL A 89 -2.83 18.72 -12.81
N ASP A 90 -2.52 18.76 -11.51
CA ASP A 90 -1.79 19.85 -10.88
C ASP A 90 -0.39 19.44 -10.37
N VAL A 91 -0.13 18.14 -10.23
CA VAL A 91 1.10 17.59 -9.65
C VAL A 91 1.74 16.56 -10.60
N PRO A 92 3.00 16.72 -11.03
CA PRO A 92 3.70 15.71 -11.83
C PRO A 92 3.70 14.34 -11.13
N LEU A 93 3.56 13.25 -11.89
CA LEU A 93 3.43 11.89 -11.35
C LEU A 93 4.63 11.49 -10.47
N GLU A 94 5.84 11.91 -10.84
CA GLU A 94 7.07 11.71 -10.08
C GLU A 94 7.09 12.41 -8.71
N ASN A 95 6.18 13.37 -8.49
CA ASN A 95 6.00 14.08 -7.22
C ASN A 95 4.81 13.55 -6.41
N ILE A 96 4.08 12.57 -6.92
CA ILE A 96 2.99 11.92 -6.18
C ILE A 96 3.56 10.74 -5.39
N LEU A 97 3.26 10.69 -4.08
CA LEU A 97 3.66 9.60 -3.19
C LEU A 97 2.43 8.90 -2.62
N LEU A 98 2.37 7.57 -2.77
CA LEU A 98 1.39 6.74 -2.07
C LEU A 98 1.97 6.30 -0.73
N VAL A 99 1.48 6.91 0.34
CA VAL A 99 1.86 6.54 1.72
C VAL A 99 0.72 5.77 2.37
N GLY A 100 1.01 4.65 3.03
CA GLY A 100 -0.01 3.87 3.71
C GLY A 100 0.48 3.07 4.91
N TYR A 101 -0.40 2.88 5.88
CA TYR A 101 -0.17 2.09 7.08
C TYR A 101 -0.99 0.80 7.06
N SER A 102 -0.38 -0.32 7.48
CA SER A 102 -1.05 -1.61 7.59
C SER A 102 -1.83 -1.95 6.32
N GLN A 103 -3.15 -2.17 6.39
CA GLN A 103 -3.99 -2.42 5.23
C GLN A 103 -3.88 -1.35 4.14
N GLY A 104 -3.77 -0.07 4.50
CA GLY A 104 -3.59 1.02 3.54
C GLY A 104 -2.24 0.96 2.83
N GLY A 105 -1.18 0.53 3.54
CA GLY A 105 0.12 0.27 2.93
C GLY A 105 0.07 -0.90 1.96
N ALA A 106 -0.72 -1.92 2.28
CA ALA A 106 -0.86 -3.11 1.45
C ALA A 106 -1.59 -2.78 0.14
N LEU A 107 -2.63 -1.94 0.23
CA LEU A 107 -3.29 -1.41 -0.95
C LEU A 107 -2.35 -0.52 -1.79
N ALA A 108 -1.57 0.36 -1.16
CA ALA A 108 -0.63 1.23 -1.86
C ALA A 108 0.40 0.43 -2.67
N LEU A 109 0.98 -0.60 -2.06
CA LEU A 109 1.94 -1.51 -2.69
C LEU A 109 1.32 -2.26 -3.87
N PHE A 110 0.15 -2.87 -3.63
CA PHE A 110 -0.57 -3.60 -4.67
C PHE A 110 -0.92 -2.68 -5.84
N ALA A 111 -1.51 -1.52 -5.56
CA ALA A 111 -1.89 -0.56 -6.59
C ALA A 111 -0.69 -0.11 -7.42
N ALA A 112 0.41 0.31 -6.81
CA ALA A 112 1.60 0.72 -7.57
C ALA A 112 2.20 -0.42 -8.42
N SER A 113 1.97 -1.69 -8.08
CA SER A 113 2.38 -2.83 -8.90
C SER A 113 1.43 -3.16 -10.06
N LYS A 114 0.18 -2.69 -10.02
CA LYS A 114 -0.89 -3.02 -10.98
C LYS A 114 -1.36 -1.85 -11.84
N MET A 115 -1.25 -0.64 -11.30
CA MET A 115 -1.66 0.61 -11.95
C MET A 115 -0.89 0.82 -13.26
N LYS A 116 -1.52 1.49 -14.21
CA LYS A 116 -0.85 1.88 -15.46
C LYS A 116 -0.08 3.18 -15.29
N THR A 117 -0.58 4.03 -14.40
CA THR A 117 0.05 5.29 -14.05
C THR A 117 1.11 5.04 -12.98
N PHE A 118 2.35 5.48 -13.25
CA PHE A 118 3.42 5.43 -12.26
C PHE A 118 3.27 6.55 -11.24
N VAL A 119 3.94 6.41 -10.10
CA VAL A 119 4.05 7.46 -9.08
C VAL A 119 5.51 7.63 -8.68
N GLY A 120 5.88 8.75 -8.08
CA GLY A 120 7.25 8.99 -7.60
C GLY A 120 7.72 7.95 -6.57
N GLY A 121 6.79 7.48 -5.74
CA GLY A 121 7.09 6.42 -4.81
C GLY A 121 5.94 5.94 -3.94
N VAL A 122 6.22 4.83 -3.26
CA VAL A 122 5.35 4.19 -2.27
C VAL A 122 6.09 4.13 -0.95
N PHE A 123 5.44 4.58 0.12
CA PHE A 123 5.92 4.43 1.48
C PHE A 123 4.93 3.58 2.29
N ALA A 124 5.28 2.33 2.55
CA ALA A 124 4.43 1.38 3.25
C ALA A 124 4.94 1.12 4.69
N ILE A 125 4.07 1.31 5.67
CA ILE A 125 4.40 1.23 7.10
C ILE A 125 3.67 0.04 7.73
N SER A 126 4.40 -0.85 8.41
CA SER A 126 3.85 -2.04 9.06
C SER A 126 2.92 -2.83 8.12
N SER A 127 3.40 -3.11 6.91
CA SER A 127 2.58 -3.61 5.81
C SER A 127 3.22 -4.82 5.10
N TYR A 128 2.50 -5.37 4.12
CA TYR A 128 2.91 -6.47 3.25
C TYR A 128 2.31 -6.30 1.86
N MET A 129 2.87 -6.99 0.86
CA MET A 129 2.29 -7.10 -0.49
C MET A 129 1.18 -8.17 -0.51
N PRO A 130 -0.08 -7.81 -0.78
CA PRO A 130 -1.14 -8.77 -1.10
C PRO A 130 -0.82 -9.51 -2.40
N MET A 131 -1.31 -10.75 -2.56
CA MET A 131 -1.17 -11.49 -3.83
C MET A 131 0.31 -11.59 -4.30
N VAL A 132 1.24 -11.69 -3.35
CA VAL A 132 2.69 -11.50 -3.59
C VAL A 132 3.25 -12.45 -4.66
N GLN A 133 2.72 -13.68 -4.78
CA GLN A 133 3.15 -14.62 -5.81
C GLN A 133 2.72 -14.18 -7.21
N GLN A 134 1.47 -13.75 -7.39
CA GLN A 134 0.96 -13.26 -8.67
C GLN A 134 1.69 -11.97 -9.06
N VAL A 135 1.86 -11.04 -8.11
CA VAL A 135 2.63 -9.80 -8.31
C VAL A 135 4.05 -10.13 -8.76
N ARG A 136 4.71 -11.09 -8.12
CA ARG A 136 6.05 -11.53 -8.51
C ARG A 136 6.10 -12.03 -9.96
N GLN A 137 5.20 -12.94 -10.33
CA GLN A 137 5.16 -13.53 -11.67
C GLN A 137 4.95 -12.46 -12.74
N GLU A 138 4.04 -11.52 -12.50
CA GLU A 138 3.77 -10.42 -13.42
C GLU A 138 4.99 -9.50 -13.56
N LEU A 139 5.59 -9.06 -12.46
CA LEU A 139 6.79 -8.22 -12.47
C LEU A 139 7.97 -8.90 -13.19
N GLU A 140 8.13 -10.22 -13.04
CA GLU A 140 9.14 -11.00 -13.76
C GLU A 140 8.83 -11.08 -15.27
N SER A 141 7.56 -11.22 -15.66
CA SER A 141 7.12 -11.32 -17.06
C SER A 141 7.15 -9.99 -17.82
N GLU A 142 6.84 -8.88 -17.13
CA GLU A 142 6.75 -7.53 -17.70
C GLU A 142 8.08 -6.77 -17.60
N ARG A 143 9.14 -7.45 -17.16
CA ARG A 143 10.51 -6.94 -16.98
C ARG A 143 11.19 -6.47 -18.29
N ALA A 144 10.48 -6.32 -19.40
CA ALA A 144 11.02 -5.69 -20.61
C ALA A 144 10.13 -4.58 -21.18
N SER A 145 8.91 -4.39 -20.67
CA SER A 145 7.90 -3.55 -21.34
C SER A 145 7.49 -2.28 -20.60
N ASP A 146 7.75 -2.16 -19.29
CA ASP A 146 7.19 -1.05 -18.49
C ASP A 146 8.26 -0.26 -17.72
N GLU A 147 9.03 0.55 -18.46
CA GLU A 147 10.11 1.40 -17.92
C GLU A 147 9.58 2.42 -16.89
N ALA A 148 8.33 2.86 -17.03
CA ALA A 148 7.70 3.83 -16.13
C ALA A 148 7.39 3.26 -14.74
N ARG A 149 7.01 1.97 -14.63
CA ARG A 149 6.84 1.34 -13.30
C ARG A 149 8.14 1.22 -12.52
N ARG A 150 9.29 1.13 -13.21
CA ARG A 150 10.62 1.03 -12.58
C ARG A 150 11.09 2.31 -11.93
N THR A 151 10.57 3.46 -12.35
CA THR A 151 10.92 4.75 -11.74
C THR A 151 10.25 4.95 -10.39
N THR A 152 9.20 4.16 -10.08
CA THR A 152 8.54 4.21 -8.77
C THR A 152 9.49 3.66 -7.71
N THR A 153 9.80 4.49 -6.71
CA THR A 153 10.61 4.08 -5.57
C THR A 153 9.76 3.48 -4.45
N PHE A 154 10.20 2.38 -3.86
CA PHE A 154 9.49 1.70 -2.78
C PHE A 154 10.30 1.79 -1.48
N ARG A 155 9.65 2.27 -0.42
CA ARG A 155 10.21 2.35 0.93
C ARG A 155 9.28 1.61 1.88
N LEU A 156 9.81 0.62 2.57
CA LEU A 156 9.06 -0.18 3.54
C LEU A 156 9.61 0.14 4.93
N ALA A 157 8.76 0.49 5.89
CA ALA A 157 9.15 0.72 7.27
C ALA A 157 8.41 -0.28 8.17
N HIS A 158 9.15 -1.12 8.92
CA HIS A 158 8.51 -2.24 9.62
C HIS A 158 9.19 -2.59 10.95
N GLY A 159 8.39 -2.76 12.00
CA GLY A 159 8.88 -3.18 13.31
C GLY A 159 9.26 -4.66 13.33
N THR A 160 10.45 -4.98 13.82
CA THR A 160 10.96 -6.36 13.88
C THR A 160 10.13 -7.28 14.77
N ASN A 161 9.44 -6.70 15.77
CA ASN A 161 8.59 -7.40 16.74
C ASN A 161 7.07 -7.18 16.51
N ASP A 162 6.66 -6.77 15.30
CA ASP A 162 5.24 -6.53 14.99
C ASP A 162 4.41 -7.82 15.21
N PRO A 163 3.45 -7.81 16.15
CA PRO A 163 2.69 -9.02 16.48
C PRO A 163 1.61 -9.33 15.44
N SER A 164 1.18 -8.34 14.66
CA SER A 164 0.03 -8.40 13.77
C SER A 164 0.44 -8.63 12.32
N VAL A 165 1.34 -7.80 11.80
CA VAL A 165 1.88 -7.93 10.45
C VAL A 165 3.32 -8.39 10.57
N LYS A 166 3.59 -9.68 10.36
CA LYS A 166 4.91 -10.24 10.66
C LYS A 166 6.01 -9.58 9.84
N PHE A 167 7.15 -9.28 10.46
CA PHE A 167 8.31 -8.70 9.78
C PHE A 167 8.80 -9.54 8.58
N SER A 168 8.62 -10.87 8.62
CA SER A 168 8.90 -11.74 7.48
C SER A 168 8.11 -11.38 6.22
N TRP A 169 6.90 -10.85 6.37
CA TRP A 169 6.06 -10.46 5.23
C TRP A 169 6.57 -9.20 4.54
N ALA A 170 7.12 -8.25 5.31
CA ALA A 170 7.82 -7.09 4.76
C ALA A 170 9.11 -7.51 4.01
N LYS A 171 9.86 -8.48 4.55
CA LYS A 171 11.03 -9.05 3.85
C LYS A 171 10.66 -9.71 2.53
N TRP A 172 9.59 -10.51 2.49
CA TRP A 172 9.11 -11.10 1.24
C TRP A 172 8.61 -10.08 0.23
N THR A 173 8.01 -8.99 0.73
CA THR A 173 7.60 -7.86 -0.10
C THR A 173 8.83 -7.20 -0.75
N GLU A 174 9.87 -6.93 0.03
CA GLU A 174 11.14 -6.40 -0.47
C GLU A 174 11.77 -7.33 -1.50
N GLU A 175 11.90 -8.63 -1.19
CA GLU A 175 12.47 -9.63 -2.09
C GLU A 175 11.70 -9.70 -3.42
N THR A 176 10.36 -9.64 -3.37
CA THR A 176 9.50 -9.69 -4.56
C THR A 176 9.67 -8.46 -5.44
N LEU A 177 9.62 -7.26 -4.85
CA LEU A 177 9.83 -6.00 -5.58
C LEU A 177 11.24 -5.93 -6.18
N ARG A 178 12.25 -6.37 -5.40
CA ARG A 178 13.65 -6.39 -5.85
C ARG A 178 13.86 -7.38 -7.00
N ALA A 179 13.24 -8.56 -6.96
CA ALA A 179 13.29 -9.54 -8.04
C ALA A 179 12.63 -9.00 -9.32
N GLY A 180 11.56 -8.19 -9.19
CA GLY A 180 10.92 -7.45 -10.27
C GLY A 180 11.74 -6.28 -10.84
N GLY A 181 12.87 -5.94 -10.22
CA GLY A 181 13.73 -4.83 -10.64
C GLY A 181 13.31 -3.45 -10.13
N CYS A 182 12.41 -3.37 -9.14
CA CYS A 182 12.02 -2.11 -8.52
C CYS A 182 13.12 -1.59 -7.57
N ASP A 183 13.27 -0.26 -7.45
CA ASP A 183 14.04 0.34 -6.36
C ASP A 183 13.27 0.19 -5.06
N VAL A 184 13.66 -0.79 -4.23
CA VAL A 184 13.05 -1.05 -2.93
C VAL A 184 14.09 -1.02 -1.80
N ARG A 185 13.69 -0.44 -0.66
CA ARG A 185 14.46 -0.45 0.60
C ARG A 185 13.55 -0.74 1.78
N LEU A 186 13.88 -1.78 2.55
CA LEU A 186 13.30 -2.05 3.86
C LEU A 186 14.09 -1.34 4.98
N ILE A 187 13.36 -0.63 5.83
CA ILE A 187 13.82 0.07 7.03
C ILE A 187 13.18 -0.65 8.23
N SER A 188 13.99 -1.36 9.00
CA SER A 188 13.54 -2.06 10.20
C SER A 188 13.82 -1.26 11.46
N TYR A 189 12.94 -1.40 12.47
CA TYR A 189 13.11 -0.81 13.80
C TYR A 189 12.65 -1.75 14.92
#